data_AF-A0A835P655-F1
#
_entry.id   AF-A0A835P655-F1
#
_cell.length_a   1.000
_cell.length_b   1.000
_cell.length_c   1.000
_cell.angle_alpha   90.00
_cell.angle_beta   90.00
_cell.angle_gamma   90.00
#
_symmetry.space_group_name_H-M   'P 1'
#
loop_
_entity.id
_entity.type
_entity.pdbx_description
1 polymer ?
#
loop_
_entity_poly.entity_id
_entity_poly.type
_entity_poly.pdbx_seq_one_letter_code
_entity_poly.pdbx_strand_id
1 'polypeptide(L)' 'GLDFLVDGGVRLADPSTIVDMTTNLPTIIWQGKGPRLDWMIHQDEDAAASSQETLLQLLV' A
#
# COMPACT_ATOMS: atom_id res chain seq x y z
N GLY A 1 15.60 -11.49 -25.26
CA GLY A 1 16.54 -12.42 -24.60
C GLY A 1 16.92 -11.83 -23.27
N LEU A 2 17.42 -12.63 -22.33
CA LEU A 2 18.05 -12.09 -21.13
C LEU A 2 19.46 -11.62 -21.50
N ASP A 3 19.77 -10.33 -21.30
CA ASP A 3 21.03 -9.75 -21.76
C ASP A 3 22.21 -10.05 -20.83
N PHE A 4 21.98 -10.03 -19.51
CA PHE A 4 22.96 -10.47 -18.51
C PHE A 4 22.28 -10.82 -17.18
N LEU A 5 22.98 -11.60 -16.35
CA LEU A 5 22.56 -11.97 -15.00
C LEU A 5 23.59 -11.42 -14.01
N VAL A 6 23.11 -10.76 -12.96
CA VAL A 6 23.96 -10.33 -11.84
C VAL A 6 23.72 -11.30 -10.68
N ASP A 7 24.77 -12.01 -10.25
CA ASP A 7 24.70 -12.84 -9.06
C ASP A 7 24.79 -11.95 -7.80
N GLY A 8 23.62 -11.71 -7.20
CA GLY A 8 23.49 -11.01 -5.92
C GLY A 8 23.21 -11.93 -4.74
N GLY A 9 23.45 -13.24 -4.88
CA GLY A 9 23.05 -14.25 -3.92
C GLY A 9 21.54 -14.50 -3.85
N VAL A 10 21.12 -15.33 -2.88
CA VAL A 10 19.71 -15.66 -2.66
C VAL A 10 18.99 -14.45 -2.08
N ARG A 11 18.07 -13.86 -2.84
CA ARG A 11 17.16 -12.84 -2.30
C ARG A 11 15.93 -13.55 -1.72
N LEU A 12 15.51 -13.14 -0.52
CA LEU A 12 14.28 -13.63 0.09
C LEU A 12 13.12 -13.51 -0.91
N ALA A 13 12.27 -14.53 -0.98
CA ALA A 13 11.28 -14.68 -2.04
C ALA A 13 9.95 -13.94 -1.77
N ASP A 14 9.74 -13.37 -0.58
CA ASP A 14 8.43 -12.77 -0.30
C ASP A 14 8.26 -11.46 -1.11
N PRO A 15 7.08 -11.20 -1.68
CA PRO A 15 6.89 -10.02 -2.50
C PRO A 15 6.96 -8.70 -1.69
N SER A 16 7.08 -7.58 -2.39
CA SER A 16 7.21 -6.24 -1.80
C SER A 16 5.88 -5.66 -1.36
N THR A 17 5.82 -5.01 -0.19
CA THR A 17 4.62 -4.27 0.24
C THR A 17 4.27 -3.18 -0.76
N ILE A 18 3.00 -3.11 -1.16
CA ILE A 18 2.46 -2.14 -2.12
C ILE A 18 1.56 -1.17 -1.35
N VAL A 19 1.89 0.11 -1.44
CA VAL A 19 1.15 1.21 -0.82
C VAL A 19 0.68 2.16 -1.92
N ASP A 20 -0.61 2.45 -1.95
CA ASP A 20 -1.16 3.55 -2.73
C ASP A 20 -0.72 4.87 -2.08
N MET A 21 0.01 5.67 -2.84
CA MET A 21 0.48 7.00 -2.44
C MET A 21 -0.19 8.11 -3.26
N THR A 22 -1.21 7.77 -4.06
CA THR A 22 -1.91 8.71 -4.93
C THR A 22 -3.01 9.48 -4.21
N THR A 23 -3.50 8.93 -3.09
CA THR A 23 -4.49 9.53 -2.20
C THR A 23 -3.83 10.23 -1.01
N ASN A 24 -4.60 11.07 -0.31
CA ASN A 24 -4.13 11.76 0.90
C ASN A 24 -3.78 10.80 2.04
N LEU A 25 -4.33 9.60 2.01
CA LEU A 25 -4.11 8.53 2.97
C LEU A 25 -3.28 7.43 2.30
N PRO A 26 -2.08 7.10 2.85
CA PRO A 26 -1.29 5.99 2.35
C PRO A 26 -1.94 4.64 2.65
N THR A 27 -2.48 3.99 1.62
CA THR A 27 -3.28 2.77 1.77
C THR A 27 -2.49 1.56 1.31
N ILE A 28 -2.31 0.56 2.18
CA ILE A 28 -1.70 -0.73 1.84
C ILE A 28 -2.69 -1.50 0.96
N ILE A 29 -2.33 -1.64 -0.32
CA ILE A 29 -3.04 -2.48 -1.30
C ILE A 29 -2.62 -3.94 -1.12
N TRP A 30 -1.35 -4.18 -0.79
CA TRP A 30 -0.84 -5.53 -0.58
C TRP A 30 0.29 -5.55 0.47
N GLN A 31 0.13 -6.37 1.51
CA GLN A 31 1.11 -6.50 2.58
C GLN A 31 2.18 -7.55 2.22
N GLY A 32 3.43 -7.08 2.12
CA GLY A 32 4.61 -7.92 1.87
C GLY A 32 5.61 -7.89 3.01
N LYS A 33 6.90 -7.94 2.66
CA LYS A 33 8.00 -7.87 3.63
C LYS A 33 8.09 -6.56 4.40
N GLY A 34 7.73 -5.45 3.76
CA GLY A 34 7.82 -4.13 4.37
C GLY A 34 6.81 -4.05 5.49
N PRO A 35 7.22 -3.85 6.75
CA PRO A 35 6.26 -3.81 7.86
C PRO A 35 5.27 -2.66 7.66
N ARG A 36 4.02 -2.87 8.09
CA ARG A 36 3.07 -1.77 8.23
C ARG A 36 3.66 -0.76 9.23
N LEU A 37 3.65 0.50 8.84
CA LEU A 37 3.99 1.61 9.73
C LEU A 37 2.70 2.25 10.26
N ASP A 38 2.79 2.94 11.41
CA ASP A 38 1.62 3.51 12.11
C ASP A 38 0.81 4.52 11.27
N TRP A 39 1.42 5.07 10.23
CA TRP A 39 0.80 6.02 9.30
C TRP A 39 0.14 5.36 8.07
N MET A 40 0.27 4.04 7.92
CA MET A 40 -0.33 3.28 6.81
C MET A 40 -1.67 2.67 7.24
N ILE A 41 -2.64 2.66 6.32
CA ILE A 41 -3.98 2.12 6.55
C ILE A 41 -4.21 0.92 5.62
N HIS A 42 -4.87 -0.14 6.06
CA HIS A 42 -5.26 -1.22 5.15
C HIS A 42 -6.49 -0.83 4.33
N GLN A 43 -6.53 -1.27 3.06
CA GLN A 43 -7.68 -1.06 2.19
C GLN A 43 -9.01 -1.49 2.84
N ASP A 44 -9.00 -2.54 3.66
CA ASP A 44 -10.18 -3.06 4.37
C ASP A 44 -10.56 -2.26 5.63
N GLU A 45 -9.66 -1.43 6.17
CA GLU A 45 -9.92 -0.53 7.30
C GLU A 45 -10.66 0.76 6.83
N ASP A 46 -10.45 1.18 5.58
CA ASP A 46 -10.95 2.46 5.03
C ASP A 46 -12.37 2.41 4.42
N ALA A 47 -12.99 1.24 4.30
CA ALA A 47 -14.39 1.14 3.89
C ALA A 47 -15.33 1.90 4.85
N ALA A 48 -14.92 2.10 6.11
CA ALA A 48 -15.68 2.82 7.12
C ALA A 48 -15.39 4.34 7.19
N ALA A 49 -14.19 4.79 6.79
CA ALA A 49 -13.75 6.18 6.94
C ALA A 49 -14.11 7.07 5.73
N SER A 50 -13.99 6.53 4.51
CA SER A 50 -14.28 7.24 3.25
C SER A 50 -15.75 7.68 3.09
N SER A 51 -16.67 6.97 3.75
CA SER A 51 -18.11 7.29 3.74
C SER A 51 -18.43 8.57 4.52
N GLN A 52 -17.63 8.93 5.54
CA GLN A 52 -17.95 10.07 6.40
C GLN A 52 -17.43 11.40 5.82
N GLU A 53 -16.25 11.41 5.19
CA GLU A 53 -15.70 12.62 4.56
C GLU A 53 -16.46 13.04 3.31
N THR A 54 -16.98 12.08 2.52
CA THR A 54 -17.81 12.37 1.34
C THR A 54 -19.16 13.01 1.73
N LEU A 55 -19.76 12.60 2.85
CA LEU A 55 -21.02 13.17 3.34
C LEU A 55 -20.83 14.59 3.90
N LEU A 56 -19.68 14.88 4.50
CA LEU A 56 -19.36 16.22 5.02
C LEU A 56 -19.07 17.22 3.89
N GLN A 57 -18.50 16.78 2.77
CA GLN A 57 -18.28 17.63 1.58
C GLN A 57 -19.54 17.90 0.77
N LEU A 58 -20.60 17.10 0.92
CA LEU A 58 -21.89 17.32 0.24
C LEU A 58 -22.84 18.24 1.03
N LEU A 59 -22.55 18.48 2.31
CA LEU A 59 -23.38 19.28 3.23
C LEU A 59 -22.90 20.73 3.41
N VAL A 60 -21.91 21.18 2.63
CA VAL A 60 -21.42 22.57 2.58
C VAL A 60 -21.65 23.17 1.21
#